data_AF-A0A7Y5F0M4-F1
#
_entry.id   AF-A0A7Y5F0M4-F1
#
_cell.length_a   1.000
_cell.length_b   1.000
_cell.length_c   1.000
_cell.angle_alpha   90.00
_cell.angle_beta   90.00
_cell.angle_gamma   90.00
#
_symmetry.space_group_name_H-M   'P 1'
#
loop_
_entity.id
_entity.type
_entity.pdbx_description
1 polymer ?
#
loop_
_entity_poly.entity_id
_entity_poly.type
_entity_poly.pdbx_seq_one_letter_code
_entity_poly.pdbx_strand_id
1 'polypeptide(L)'
;MQLFHMKNIYVILTPIVVFLVLIVVYYFYFNNPKKKSVIEQKPYTLGETLKKLNTDSTFLENADLQSIRPEELIEYFRKGLIEFRYSSDPKKEFGLKIEKDFPGENGRVILEIFRAYGEYMSFLSTLENHSELDSFEKWNEKIKYREVFFGKNLKEKLFPKKDSETIEKFFLYAKRYLKKHTNDNLRSKKIHLEKAKKEIYGEEYSRLIELEPLDERFELEWNIREQEIKIMTEKERMELKKEILDDLRK
;
A
#
# COMPACT_ATOMS: atom_id res chain seq x y z
N MET A 1 -4.63 -60.19 -33.36
CA MET A 1 -5.48 -60.02 -32.16
C MET A 1 -4.77 -59.27 -31.01
N GLN A 2 -3.82 -58.35 -31.29
CA GLN A 2 -3.12 -57.55 -30.25
C GLN A 2 -3.43 -56.04 -30.32
N LEU A 3 -3.84 -55.53 -31.49
CA LEU A 3 -4.20 -54.11 -31.69
C LEU A 3 -5.52 -53.69 -31.01
N PHE A 4 -6.41 -54.63 -30.72
CA PHE A 4 -7.69 -54.34 -30.04
C PHE A 4 -7.51 -54.06 -28.54
N HIS A 5 -6.53 -54.70 -27.89
CA HIS A 5 -6.26 -54.47 -26.47
C HIS A 5 -5.60 -53.10 -26.22
N MET A 6 -4.73 -52.63 -27.13
CA MET A 6 -4.12 -51.31 -26.99
C MET A 6 -5.15 -50.18 -27.05
N LYS A 7 -6.14 -50.24 -27.95
CA LYS A 7 -7.20 -49.21 -28.03
C LYS A 7 -8.00 -49.10 -26.73
N ASN A 8 -8.35 -50.23 -26.10
CA ASN A 8 -9.10 -50.22 -24.84
C ASN A 8 -8.27 -49.66 -23.67
N ILE A 9 -6.95 -49.90 -23.67
CA ILE A 9 -6.03 -49.35 -22.68
C ILE A 9 -5.98 -47.81 -22.79
N TYR A 10 -5.92 -47.25 -24.01
CA TYR A 10 -5.96 -45.79 -24.19
C TYR A 10 -7.31 -45.18 -23.80
N VAL A 11 -8.43 -45.84 -24.10
CA VAL A 11 -9.77 -45.37 -23.71
C VAL A 11 -9.93 -45.32 -22.18
N ILE A 12 -9.24 -46.21 -21.44
CA ILE A 12 -9.27 -46.22 -19.96
C ILE A 12 -8.23 -45.27 -19.36
N LEU A 13 -7.03 -45.15 -19.94
CA LEU A 13 -5.97 -44.28 -19.43
C LEU A 13 -6.27 -42.80 -19.65
N THR A 14 -6.90 -42.44 -20.77
CA THR A 14 -7.21 -41.03 -21.10
C THR A 14 -8.06 -40.35 -20.01
N PRO A 15 -9.20 -40.91 -19.55
CA PRO A 15 -9.99 -40.28 -18.49
C PRO A 15 -9.24 -40.24 -17.15
N ILE A 16 -8.38 -41.21 -16.84
CA ILE A 16 -7.56 -41.19 -15.62
C ILE A 16 -6.55 -40.04 -15.66
N VAL A 17 -5.88 -39.84 -16.79
CA VAL A 17 -4.93 -38.73 -16.97
C VAL A 17 -5.65 -37.39 -16.91
N VAL A 18 -6.80 -37.26 -17.56
CA VAL A 18 -7.63 -36.03 -17.48
C VAL A 18 -8.06 -35.76 -16.03
N PHE A 19 -8.48 -36.79 -15.29
CA PHE A 19 -8.87 -36.66 -13.89
C PHE A 19 -7.71 -36.25 -13.00
N LEU A 20 -6.51 -36.81 -13.21
CA LEU A 20 -5.30 -36.40 -12.50
C LEU A 20 -4.90 -34.95 -12.82
N VAL A 21 -4.98 -34.52 -14.08
CA VAL A 21 -4.72 -33.12 -14.46
C VAL A 21 -5.73 -32.19 -13.79
N LEU A 22 -7.01 -32.55 -13.76
CA LEU A 22 -8.04 -31.77 -13.08
C LEU A 22 -7.80 -31.69 -11.56
N ILE A 23 -7.36 -32.77 -10.92
CA ILE A 23 -6.96 -32.75 -9.50
C ILE A 23 -5.76 -31.84 -9.29
N VAL A 24 -4.75 -31.88 -10.15
CA VAL A 24 -3.56 -31.02 -10.05
C VAL A 24 -3.93 -29.55 -10.26
N VAL A 25 -4.78 -29.24 -11.24
CA VAL A 25 -5.29 -27.87 -11.47
C VAL A 25 -6.15 -27.41 -10.30
N TYR A 26 -7.04 -28.25 -9.79
CA TYR A 26 -7.85 -27.96 -8.61
C TYR A 26 -6.98 -27.73 -7.37
N TYR A 27 -5.96 -28.57 -7.17
CA TYR A 27 -4.98 -28.42 -6.09
C TYR A 27 -4.17 -27.14 -6.25
N PHE A 28 -3.66 -26.80 -7.43
CA PHE A 28 -2.96 -25.53 -7.63
C PHE A 28 -3.89 -24.32 -7.51
N TYR A 29 -5.15 -24.43 -7.92
CA TYR A 29 -6.10 -23.32 -7.86
C TYR A 29 -6.58 -23.04 -6.43
N PHE A 30 -6.88 -24.08 -5.64
CA PHE A 30 -7.36 -23.95 -4.25
C PHE A 30 -6.27 -23.98 -3.19
N ASN A 31 -5.15 -24.64 -3.48
CA ASN A 31 -4.00 -24.78 -2.59
C ASN A 31 -2.81 -23.90 -3.02
N ASN A 32 -3.01 -23.01 -4.00
CA ASN A 32 -2.28 -21.76 -4.02
C ASN A 32 -2.40 -21.21 -2.60
N PRO A 33 -1.29 -21.04 -1.85
CA PRO A 33 -1.38 -20.38 -0.58
C PRO A 33 -2.01 -19.03 -0.90
N LYS A 34 -3.26 -18.81 -0.48
CA LYS A 34 -3.74 -17.45 -0.25
C LYS A 34 -2.58 -16.80 0.46
N LYS A 35 -1.86 -15.88 -0.20
CA LYS A 35 -0.68 -15.21 0.37
C LYS A 35 -1.10 -14.91 1.79
N LYS A 36 -0.56 -15.68 2.76
CA LYS A 36 -1.00 -15.56 4.15
C LYS A 36 -0.79 -14.09 4.43
N SER A 37 -1.82 -13.38 4.87
CA SER A 37 -1.69 -11.97 5.19
C SER A 37 -0.45 -11.86 6.06
N VAL A 38 0.56 -11.18 5.53
CA VAL A 38 1.97 -11.42 5.83
C VAL A 38 2.33 -11.16 7.30
N ILE A 39 1.39 -10.67 8.09
CA ILE A 39 1.61 -10.25 9.46
C ILE A 39 0.50 -10.84 10.33
N GLU A 40 0.63 -12.12 10.68
CA GLU A 40 0.06 -12.69 11.93
C GLU A 40 0.83 -12.13 13.17
N GLN A 41 1.19 -10.84 13.18
CA GLN A 41 1.37 -10.17 14.45
C GLN A 41 -0.01 -10.15 15.10
N LYS A 42 -0.09 -10.63 16.35
CA LYS A 42 -1.30 -10.51 17.17
C LYS A 42 -1.87 -9.09 16.94
N PRO A 43 -3.16 -8.94 16.61
CA PRO A 43 -3.74 -7.61 16.44
C PRO A 43 -3.36 -6.80 17.66
N TYR A 44 -2.78 -5.62 17.45
CA TYR A 44 -2.50 -4.70 18.54
C TYR A 44 -3.78 -4.57 19.35
N THR A 45 -3.78 -5.09 20.58
CA THR A 45 -4.96 -5.04 21.41
C THR A 45 -5.15 -3.60 21.81
N LEU A 46 -6.10 -2.92 21.17
CA LEU A 46 -6.47 -1.56 21.53
C LEU A 46 -6.70 -1.50 23.04
N GLY A 47 -6.01 -0.57 23.70
CA GLY A 47 -6.27 -0.22 25.09
C GLY A 47 -7.73 0.20 25.28
N GLU A 48 -8.24 0.13 26.50
CA GLU A 48 -9.63 0.51 26.80
C GLU A 48 -9.94 1.94 26.36
N THR A 49 -8.97 2.86 26.47
CA THR A 49 -9.14 4.25 26.03
C THR A 49 -9.22 4.36 24.51
N LEU A 50 -8.36 3.66 23.76
CA LEU A 50 -8.47 3.61 22.29
C LEU A 50 -9.77 2.96 21.80
N LYS A 51 -10.27 1.93 22.52
CA LYS A 51 -11.59 1.35 22.22
C LYS A 51 -12.69 2.37 22.42
N LYS A 52 -12.68 3.10 23.55
CA LYS A 52 -13.64 4.18 23.83
C LYS A 52 -13.58 5.29 22.78
N LEU A 53 -12.39 5.73 22.39
CA LEU A 53 -12.16 6.75 21.34
C LEU A 53 -12.72 6.33 19.98
N ASN A 54 -12.69 5.03 19.67
CA ASN A 54 -13.23 4.52 18.41
C ASN A 54 -14.75 4.37 18.46
N THR A 55 -15.35 4.17 19.64
CA THR A 55 -16.81 4.04 19.82
C THR A 55 -17.52 5.38 20.07
N ASP A 56 -16.81 6.35 20.66
CA ASP A 56 -17.36 7.64 21.06
C ASP A 56 -16.48 8.78 20.52
N SER A 57 -16.92 9.40 19.43
CA SER A 57 -16.24 10.51 18.78
C SER A 57 -16.20 11.77 19.65
N THR A 58 -17.12 11.92 20.61
CA THR A 58 -17.19 13.09 21.51
C THR A 58 -16.05 13.12 22.51
N PHE A 59 -15.45 11.97 22.82
CA PHE A 59 -14.31 11.89 23.74
C PHE A 59 -13.05 12.58 23.17
N LEU A 60 -12.88 12.60 21.84
CA LEU A 60 -11.86 13.42 21.17
C LEU A 60 -12.15 14.92 21.24
N GLU A 61 -13.42 15.29 21.37
CA GLU A 61 -13.88 16.69 21.45
C GLU A 61 -13.76 17.20 22.89
N ASN A 62 -14.10 16.36 23.86
CA ASN A 62 -14.02 16.63 25.30
C ASN A 62 -12.58 16.61 25.84
N ALA A 63 -11.67 15.86 25.20
CA ALA A 63 -10.25 15.83 25.58
C ALA A 63 -9.42 17.03 25.06
N ASP A 64 -10.07 18.05 24.49
CA ASP A 64 -9.44 19.24 23.87
C ASP A 64 -8.38 18.91 22.80
N LEU A 65 -8.48 17.72 22.21
CA LEU A 65 -7.61 17.27 21.12
C LEU A 65 -7.97 17.93 19.78
N GLN A 66 -9.07 18.68 19.71
CA GLN A 66 -9.42 19.48 18.53
C GLN A 66 -8.43 20.62 18.27
N SER A 67 -7.76 21.10 19.33
CA SER A 67 -6.72 22.12 19.22
C SER A 67 -5.45 21.59 18.55
N ILE A 68 -5.24 20.27 18.57
CA ILE A 68 -4.05 19.63 17.98
C ILE A 68 -4.45 19.08 16.62
N ARG A 69 -3.98 19.71 15.55
CA ARG A 69 -4.27 19.18 14.21
C ARG A 69 -3.68 17.78 14.12
N PRO A 70 -4.37 16.79 13.57
CA PRO A 70 -3.84 15.43 13.60
C PRO A 70 -2.50 15.25 12.86
N GLU A 71 -2.25 16.06 11.83
CA GLU A 71 -0.95 16.17 11.17
C GLU A 71 0.12 16.73 12.13
N GLU A 72 -0.28 17.65 13.00
CA GLU A 72 0.56 18.13 14.10
C GLU A 72 0.76 17.05 15.15
N LEU A 73 -0.20 16.15 15.43
CA LEU A 73 0.01 15.03 16.37
C LEU A 73 1.05 14.03 15.86
N ILE A 74 0.93 13.59 14.60
CA ILE A 74 1.90 12.68 14.00
C ILE A 74 3.29 13.32 13.94
N GLU A 75 3.34 14.60 13.54
CA GLU A 75 4.60 15.34 13.48
C GLU A 75 5.16 15.64 14.87
N TYR A 76 4.31 15.89 15.87
CA TYR A 76 4.67 16.07 17.27
C TYR A 76 5.32 14.80 17.82
N PHE A 77 4.73 13.64 17.57
CA PHE A 77 5.32 12.36 17.97
C PHE A 77 6.66 12.09 17.26
N ARG A 78 6.76 12.41 15.96
CA ARG A 78 8.01 12.29 15.21
C ARG A 78 9.10 13.20 15.77
N LYS A 79 8.80 14.48 15.96
CA LYS A 79 9.72 15.48 16.50
C LYS A 79 10.15 15.12 17.93
N GLY A 80 9.22 14.68 18.77
CA GLY A 80 9.53 14.19 20.11
C GLY A 80 10.50 13.01 20.08
N LEU A 81 10.24 11.98 19.26
CA LEU A 81 11.17 10.85 19.12
C LEU A 81 12.55 11.26 18.59
N ILE A 82 12.64 12.32 17.78
CA ILE A 82 13.91 12.88 17.31
C ILE A 82 14.62 13.65 18.42
N GLU A 83 13.90 14.49 19.16
CA GLU A 83 14.41 15.29 20.29
C GLU A 83 15.09 14.38 21.32
N PHE A 84 14.45 13.26 21.66
CA PHE A 84 14.98 12.30 22.64
C PHE A 84 15.85 11.21 22.02
N ARG A 85 16.24 11.29 20.74
CA ARG A 85 16.96 10.21 20.02
C ARG A 85 18.24 9.73 20.73
N TYR A 86 18.96 10.63 21.39
CA TYR A 86 20.22 10.34 22.09
C TYR A 86 20.05 10.02 23.57
N SER A 87 18.80 9.95 24.06
CA SER A 87 18.52 9.54 25.42
C SER A 87 18.66 8.03 25.61
N SER A 88 18.70 7.60 26.88
CA SER A 88 18.80 6.19 27.24
C SER A 88 17.54 5.39 26.91
N ASP A 89 16.36 6.03 26.99
CA ASP A 89 15.07 5.48 26.57
C ASP A 89 14.17 6.58 25.97
N PRO A 90 14.28 6.84 24.66
CA PRO A 90 13.57 7.94 24.00
C PRO A 90 12.05 7.87 24.12
N LYS A 91 11.50 6.65 24.13
CA LYS A 91 10.05 6.44 24.22
C LYS A 91 9.56 6.76 25.63
N LYS A 92 10.30 6.35 26.66
CA LYS A 92 9.96 6.62 28.05
C LYS A 92 10.09 8.10 28.39
N GLU A 93 11.19 8.75 28.00
CA GLU A 93 11.41 10.16 28.27
C GLU A 93 10.38 11.05 27.57
N PHE A 94 10.05 10.76 26.31
CA PHE A 94 8.98 11.48 25.63
C PHE A 94 7.60 11.20 26.22
N GLY A 95 7.34 9.97 26.69
CA GLY A 95 6.11 9.64 27.42
C GLY A 95 5.95 10.48 28.69
N LEU A 96 7.03 10.68 29.46
CA LEU A 96 7.02 11.54 30.66
C LEU A 96 6.79 13.01 30.30
N LYS A 97 7.32 13.48 29.16
CA LYS A 97 7.04 14.82 28.64
C LYS A 97 5.55 15.00 28.32
N ILE A 98 4.93 14.01 27.66
CA ILE A 98 3.48 14.03 27.40
C ILE A 98 2.68 14.11 28.70
N GLU A 99 3.00 13.29 29.70
CA GLU A 99 2.31 13.31 31.00
C GLU A 99 2.46 14.64 31.74
N LYS A 100 3.61 15.31 31.59
CA LYS A 100 3.87 16.63 32.15
C LYS A 100 3.10 17.74 31.41
N ASP A 101 3.15 17.73 30.09
CA ASP A 101 2.58 18.78 29.24
C ASP A 101 1.04 18.67 29.16
N PHE A 102 0.51 17.47 29.35
CA PHE A 102 -0.92 17.16 29.30
C PHE A 102 -1.34 16.32 30.52
N PRO A 103 -1.53 16.91 31.71
CA PRO A 103 -1.90 16.13 32.89
C PRO A 103 -3.32 15.54 32.79
N GLY A 104 -3.55 14.43 33.50
CA GLY A 104 -4.88 13.83 33.66
C GLY A 104 -5.31 12.93 32.48
N GLU A 105 -6.60 12.93 32.17
CA GLU A 105 -7.20 12.05 31.16
C GLU A 105 -6.69 12.35 29.74
N ASN A 106 -6.41 13.62 29.43
CA ASN A 106 -5.89 14.05 28.13
C ASN A 106 -4.50 13.49 27.85
N GLY A 107 -3.58 13.55 28.82
CA GLY A 107 -2.26 12.93 28.69
C GLY A 107 -2.33 11.43 28.52
N ARG A 108 -3.24 10.76 29.24
CA ARG A 108 -3.45 9.33 29.10
C ARG A 108 -3.90 8.98 27.68
N VAL A 109 -4.81 9.75 27.09
CA VAL A 109 -5.24 9.58 25.70
C VAL A 109 -4.06 9.77 24.74
N ILE A 110 -3.35 10.90 24.83
CA ILE A 110 -2.23 11.22 23.94
C ILE A 110 -1.13 10.15 24.05
N LEU A 111 -0.87 9.65 25.27
CA LEU A 111 0.10 8.60 25.52
C LEU A 111 -0.32 7.27 24.90
N GLU A 112 -1.61 6.90 24.95
CA GLU A 112 -2.11 5.70 24.27
C GLU A 112 -2.02 5.81 22.74
N ILE A 113 -2.35 6.98 22.17
CA ILE A 113 -2.18 7.25 20.74
C ILE A 113 -0.69 7.17 20.36
N PHE A 114 0.19 7.76 21.16
CA PHE A 114 1.65 7.70 20.96
C PHE A 114 2.16 6.26 20.99
N ARG A 115 1.71 5.44 21.94
CA ARG A 115 2.07 4.01 22.02
C ARG A 115 1.61 3.25 20.78
N ALA A 116 0.34 3.43 20.37
CA ALA A 116 -0.18 2.82 19.14
C ALA A 116 0.59 3.28 17.90
N TYR A 117 1.00 4.55 17.84
CA TYR A 117 1.84 5.08 16.77
C TYR A 117 3.23 4.45 16.75
N GLY A 118 3.86 4.26 17.92
CA GLY A 118 5.14 3.56 18.02
C GLY A 118 5.10 2.12 17.53
N GLU A 119 4.04 1.39 17.86
CA GLU A 119 3.81 0.03 17.34
C GLU A 119 3.53 0.03 15.84
N TYR A 120 2.69 0.95 15.36
CA TYR A 120 2.44 1.12 13.93
C TYR A 120 3.71 1.42 13.13
N MET A 121 4.60 2.28 13.63
CA MET A 121 5.89 2.57 13.00
C MET A 121 6.82 1.35 12.98
N SER A 122 6.76 0.51 14.03
CA SER A 122 7.53 -0.74 14.10
C SER A 122 6.99 -1.77 13.10
N PHE A 123 5.67 -1.84 12.95
CA PHE A 123 4.98 -2.57 11.90
C PHE A 123 5.38 -2.08 10.50
N LEU A 124 5.39 -0.76 10.25
CA LEU A 124 5.79 -0.20 8.95
C LEU A 124 7.23 -0.54 8.60
N SER A 125 8.15 -0.51 9.57
CA SER A 125 9.53 -0.94 9.36
C SER A 125 9.61 -2.43 8.97
N THR A 126 8.80 -3.28 9.61
CA THR A 126 8.72 -4.70 9.27
C THR A 126 8.15 -4.91 7.87
N LEU A 127 7.10 -4.17 7.53
CA LEU A 127 6.43 -4.21 6.23
C LEU A 127 7.36 -3.75 5.10
N GLU A 128 8.15 -2.70 5.34
CA GLU A 128 9.11 -2.18 4.36
C GLU A 128 10.20 -3.21 4.03
N ASN A 129 10.66 -3.94 5.04
CA ASN A 129 11.64 -5.01 4.87
C ASN A 129 11.06 -6.33 4.35
N HIS A 130 9.74 -6.41 4.13
CA HIS A 130 9.11 -7.64 3.66
C HIS A 130 9.39 -7.87 2.16
N SER A 131 10.15 -8.93 1.85
CA SER A 131 10.65 -9.21 0.50
C SER A 131 9.58 -9.77 -0.46
N GLU A 132 8.55 -10.46 0.06
CA GLU A 132 7.52 -11.10 -0.76
C GLU A 132 6.42 -10.16 -1.26
N LEU A 133 6.38 -8.94 -0.69
CA LEU A 133 5.40 -7.92 -1.05
C LEU A 133 6.04 -6.90 -1.97
N ASP A 134 5.36 -6.55 -3.06
CA ASP A 134 5.76 -5.40 -3.85
C ASP A 134 5.29 -4.09 -3.22
N SER A 135 5.80 -2.96 -3.74
CA SER A 135 5.51 -1.63 -3.20
C SER A 135 4.02 -1.31 -3.17
N PHE A 136 3.23 -1.80 -4.14
CA PHE A 136 1.77 -1.59 -4.14
C PHE A 136 1.07 -2.44 -3.07
N GLU A 137 1.49 -3.70 -2.87
CA GLU A 137 0.99 -4.54 -1.77
C GLU A 137 1.35 -3.93 -0.40
N LYS A 138 2.58 -3.45 -0.22
CA LYS A 138 3.01 -2.74 0.99
C LYS A 138 2.17 -1.49 1.24
N TRP A 139 1.88 -0.72 0.19
CA TRP A 139 1.01 0.46 0.32
C TRP A 139 -0.40 0.09 0.79
N ASN A 140 -1.00 -0.97 0.23
CA ASN A 140 -2.34 -1.41 0.65
C ASN A 140 -2.36 -1.89 2.11
N GLU A 141 -1.35 -2.66 2.53
CA GLU A 141 -1.24 -3.08 3.94
C GLU A 141 -1.01 -1.88 4.86
N LYS A 142 -0.16 -0.91 4.48
CA LYS A 142 0.06 0.34 5.23
C LYS A 142 -1.26 1.05 5.51
N ILE A 143 -2.14 1.20 4.52
CA ILE A 143 -3.46 1.86 4.68
C ILE A 143 -4.41 1.02 5.52
N LYS A 144 -4.51 -0.28 5.25
CA LYS A 144 -5.37 -1.21 5.98
C LYS A 144 -5.03 -1.25 7.47
N TYR A 145 -3.76 -1.32 7.82
CA TYR A 145 -3.34 -1.40 9.23
C TYR A 145 -3.50 -0.08 9.99
N ARG A 146 -3.63 1.09 9.33
CA ARG A 146 -4.02 2.32 10.06
C ARG A 146 -5.35 2.13 10.78
N GLU A 147 -6.32 1.48 10.13
CA GLU A 147 -7.62 1.20 10.76
C GLU A 147 -7.50 0.18 11.89
N VAL A 148 -6.61 -0.81 11.76
CA VAL A 148 -6.36 -1.80 12.82
C VAL A 148 -5.76 -1.16 14.07
N PHE A 149 -4.79 -0.25 13.92
CA PHE A 149 -4.09 0.37 15.04
C PHE A 149 -4.86 1.53 15.70
N PHE A 150 -5.66 2.27 14.93
CA PHE A 150 -6.30 3.50 15.42
C PHE A 150 -7.83 3.43 15.41
N GLY A 151 -8.43 2.47 14.70
CA GLY A 151 -9.87 2.46 14.46
C GLY A 151 -10.28 3.47 13.37
N LYS A 152 -11.53 3.40 12.94
CA LYS A 152 -12.03 4.18 11.80
C LYS A 152 -12.01 5.68 12.07
N ASN A 153 -12.57 6.10 13.20
CA ASN A 153 -12.77 7.50 13.54
C ASN A 153 -11.43 8.24 13.76
N LEU A 154 -10.51 7.61 14.47
CA LEU A 154 -9.22 8.21 14.76
C LEU A 154 -8.25 8.12 13.58
N LYS A 155 -8.34 7.08 12.73
CA LYS A 155 -7.56 6.98 11.48
C LYS A 155 -7.80 8.20 10.60
N GLU A 156 -9.04 8.55 10.35
CA GLU A 156 -9.38 9.66 9.43
C GLU A 156 -8.88 11.00 9.96
N LYS A 157 -8.88 11.18 11.28
CA LYS A 157 -8.21 12.33 11.91
C LYS A 157 -6.71 12.24 11.69
N LEU A 158 -6.02 11.23 12.24
CA LEU A 158 -4.54 11.10 12.24
C LEU A 158 -3.90 11.00 10.84
N PHE A 159 -4.61 10.43 9.88
CA PHE A 159 -4.14 10.19 8.53
C PHE A 159 -5.23 10.66 7.55
N PRO A 160 -5.44 11.97 7.45
CA PRO A 160 -6.42 12.49 6.52
C PRO A 160 -5.99 12.15 5.10
N LYS A 161 -6.97 11.88 4.25
CA LYS A 161 -6.72 11.51 2.85
C LYS A 161 -5.98 12.66 2.17
N LYS A 162 -4.74 12.42 1.75
CA LYS A 162 -3.96 13.38 0.97
C LYS A 162 -4.02 13.03 -0.51
N ASP A 163 -4.05 14.06 -1.35
CA ASP A 163 -3.97 13.90 -2.81
C ASP A 163 -2.73 13.12 -3.23
N SER A 164 -1.60 13.43 -2.60
CA SER A 164 -0.33 12.75 -2.83
C SER A 164 -0.41 11.24 -2.58
N GLU A 165 -1.19 10.78 -1.59
CA GLU A 165 -1.36 9.33 -1.32
C GLU A 165 -2.20 8.66 -2.42
N THR A 166 -3.18 9.38 -2.98
CA THR A 166 -4.01 8.86 -4.08
C THR A 166 -3.22 8.79 -5.38
N ILE A 167 -2.37 9.80 -5.64
CA ILE A 167 -1.45 9.84 -6.78
C ILE A 167 -0.40 8.73 -6.66
N GLU A 168 0.26 8.61 -5.50
CA GLU A 168 1.23 7.56 -5.19
C GLU A 168 0.63 6.16 -5.43
N LYS A 169 -0.60 5.93 -4.96
CA LYS A 169 -1.31 4.66 -5.18
C LYS A 169 -1.41 4.30 -6.66
N PHE A 170 -1.72 5.27 -7.52
CA PHE A 170 -1.80 5.04 -8.96
C PHE A 170 -0.43 4.66 -9.55
N PHE A 171 0.64 5.39 -9.23
CA PHE A 171 1.96 5.06 -9.77
C PHE A 171 2.49 3.71 -9.28
N LEU A 172 2.25 3.36 -8.01
CA LEU A 172 2.56 2.03 -7.49
C LEU A 172 1.76 0.93 -8.19
N TYR A 173 0.47 1.17 -8.44
CA TYR A 173 -0.37 0.27 -9.22
C TYR A 173 0.18 0.09 -10.64
N ALA A 174 0.52 1.20 -11.30
CA ALA A 174 1.00 1.20 -12.68
C ALA A 174 2.33 0.45 -12.82
N LYS A 175 3.28 0.67 -11.90
CA LYS A 175 4.55 -0.07 -11.83
C LYS A 175 4.31 -1.58 -11.68
N ARG A 176 3.41 -2.00 -10.78
CA ARG A 176 3.03 -3.41 -10.61
C ARG A 176 2.37 -3.99 -11.87
N TYR A 177 1.48 -3.24 -12.51
CA TYR A 177 0.82 -3.67 -13.74
C TYR A 177 1.83 -3.88 -14.87
N LEU A 178 2.69 -2.89 -15.17
CA LEU A 178 3.67 -2.99 -16.25
C LEU A 178 4.66 -4.15 -16.04
N LYS A 179 5.07 -4.41 -14.79
CA LYS A 179 5.92 -5.57 -14.45
C LYS A 179 5.26 -6.91 -14.75
N LYS A 180 3.93 -7.02 -14.59
CA LYS A 180 3.17 -8.24 -14.87
C LYS A 180 2.75 -8.37 -16.33
N HIS A 181 2.65 -7.25 -17.05
CA HIS A 181 2.10 -7.14 -18.39
C HIS A 181 3.16 -6.65 -19.39
N THR A 182 4.36 -7.24 -19.35
CA THR A 182 5.49 -6.81 -20.19
C THR A 182 5.20 -6.94 -21.68
N ASN A 183 4.46 -7.99 -22.07
CA ASN A 183 4.15 -8.33 -23.46
C ASN A 183 2.91 -7.63 -24.04
N ASP A 184 2.14 -6.92 -23.21
CA ASP A 184 0.99 -6.16 -23.71
C ASP A 184 1.49 -5.03 -24.62
N ASN A 185 0.81 -4.82 -25.75
CA ASN A 185 1.16 -3.74 -26.66
C ASN A 185 0.94 -2.36 -26.02
N LEU A 186 1.62 -1.34 -26.58
CA LEU A 186 1.59 0.04 -26.11
C LEU A 186 0.17 0.57 -25.87
N ARG A 187 -0.71 0.38 -26.88
CA ARG A 187 -2.08 0.88 -26.84
C ARG A 187 -2.90 0.24 -25.71
N SER A 188 -2.77 -1.07 -25.51
CA SER A 188 -3.44 -1.81 -24.44
C SER A 188 -3.02 -1.30 -23.07
N LYS A 189 -1.71 -1.13 -22.84
CA LYS A 189 -1.16 -0.59 -21.59
C LYS A 189 -1.71 0.80 -21.29
N LYS A 190 -1.69 1.70 -22.28
CA LYS A 190 -2.22 3.08 -22.14
C LYS A 190 -3.70 3.10 -21.78
N ILE A 191 -4.53 2.33 -22.49
CA ILE A 191 -5.97 2.26 -22.22
C ILE A 191 -6.25 1.71 -20.82
N HIS A 192 -5.55 0.64 -20.41
CA HIS A 192 -5.72 0.03 -19.10
C HIS A 192 -5.32 0.99 -17.97
N LEU A 193 -4.17 1.64 -18.09
CA LEU A 193 -3.67 2.57 -17.08
C LEU A 193 -4.52 3.83 -16.98
N GLU A 194 -5.03 4.35 -18.09
CA GLU A 194 -5.98 5.46 -18.09
C GLU A 194 -7.29 5.10 -17.37
N LYS A 195 -7.81 3.89 -17.60
CA LYS A 195 -8.99 3.39 -16.89
C LYS A 195 -8.72 3.25 -15.39
N ALA A 196 -7.61 2.63 -15.03
CA ALA A 196 -7.22 2.46 -13.63
C ALA A 196 -7.01 3.81 -12.93
N LYS A 197 -6.45 4.81 -13.63
CA LYS A 197 -6.30 6.18 -13.11
C LYS A 197 -7.65 6.79 -12.77
N LYS A 198 -8.63 6.71 -13.68
CA LYS A 198 -10.01 7.16 -13.44
C LYS A 198 -10.66 6.47 -12.24
N GLU A 199 -10.47 5.16 -12.12
CA GLU A 199 -11.01 4.39 -11.00
C GLU A 199 -10.36 4.76 -9.66
N ILE A 200 -9.04 5.00 -9.64
CA ILE A 200 -8.30 5.34 -8.42
C ILE A 200 -8.56 6.79 -7.99
N TYR A 201 -8.60 7.73 -8.94
CA TYR A 201 -8.79 9.15 -8.65
C TYR A 201 -10.27 9.49 -8.39
N GLY A 202 -11.19 8.76 -9.02
CA GLY A 202 -12.63 8.93 -8.82
C GLY A 202 -13.11 10.30 -9.31
N GLU A 203 -13.95 10.95 -8.50
CA GLU A 203 -14.54 12.27 -8.80
C GLU A 203 -13.47 13.38 -8.95
N GLU A 204 -12.32 13.20 -8.31
CA GLU A 204 -11.22 14.18 -8.30
C GLU A 204 -10.26 14.04 -9.50
N TYR A 205 -10.61 13.21 -10.49
CA TYR A 205 -9.76 12.86 -11.63
C TYR A 205 -9.10 14.06 -12.30
N SER A 206 -9.90 15.04 -12.73
CA SER A 206 -9.40 16.20 -13.48
C SER A 206 -8.39 17.02 -12.65
N ARG A 207 -8.66 17.18 -11.35
CA ARG A 207 -7.79 17.95 -10.45
C ARG A 207 -6.50 17.20 -10.11
N LEU A 208 -6.59 15.90 -9.83
CA LEU A 208 -5.44 15.12 -9.39
C LEU A 208 -4.41 14.90 -10.50
N ILE A 209 -4.83 14.84 -11.76
CA ILE A 209 -3.91 14.75 -12.91
C ILE A 209 -2.95 15.95 -12.97
N GLU A 210 -3.45 17.15 -12.69
CA GLU A 210 -2.65 18.38 -12.73
C GLU A 210 -1.61 18.43 -11.61
N LEU A 211 -1.80 17.63 -10.56
CA LEU A 211 -0.92 17.53 -9.40
C LEU A 211 0.11 16.38 -9.51
N GLU A 212 0.03 15.56 -10.56
CA GLU A 212 0.95 14.45 -10.76
C GLU A 212 2.39 14.97 -10.97
N PRO A 213 3.38 14.45 -10.21
CA PRO A 213 4.78 14.81 -10.38
C PRO A 213 5.27 14.50 -11.81
N LEU A 214 5.97 15.45 -12.44
CA LEU A 214 6.45 15.32 -13.81
C LEU A 214 7.42 14.15 -13.99
N ASP A 215 8.26 13.90 -12.99
CA ASP A 215 9.22 12.79 -12.94
C ASP A 215 8.51 11.43 -12.89
N GLU A 216 7.48 11.27 -12.06
CA GLU A 216 6.69 10.03 -12.03
C GLU A 216 5.91 9.80 -13.33
N ARG A 217 5.33 10.87 -13.90
CA ARG A 217 4.68 10.82 -15.22
C ARG A 217 5.65 10.39 -16.32
N PHE A 218 6.86 10.95 -16.31
CA PHE A 218 7.91 10.60 -17.26
C PHE A 218 8.34 9.14 -17.11
N GLU A 219 8.64 8.69 -15.88
CA GLU A 219 9.02 7.31 -15.60
C GLU A 219 7.94 6.33 -16.07
N LEU A 220 6.67 6.66 -15.84
CA LEU A 220 5.55 5.85 -16.28
C LEU A 220 5.47 5.75 -17.81
N GLU A 221 5.50 6.88 -18.53
CA GLU A 221 5.43 6.87 -20.00
C GLU A 221 6.64 6.15 -20.61
N TRP A 222 7.83 6.32 -20.01
CA TRP A 222 9.02 5.59 -20.40
C TRP A 222 8.85 4.07 -20.23
N ASN A 223 8.34 3.62 -19.08
CA ASN A 223 8.10 2.20 -18.82
C ASN A 223 6.97 1.60 -19.68
N ILE A 224 5.96 2.40 -20.04
CA ILE A 224 4.92 1.99 -20.97
C ILE A 224 5.53 1.62 -22.34
N ARG A 225 6.55 2.36 -22.79
CA ARG A 225 7.25 2.19 -24.08
C ARG A 225 8.49 1.29 -24.00
N GLU A 226 8.69 0.56 -22.90
CA GLU A 226 9.93 -0.21 -22.64
C GLU A 226 10.34 -1.12 -23.82
N GLN A 227 9.39 -1.77 -24.49
CA GLN A 227 9.68 -2.65 -25.63
C GLN A 227 10.18 -1.89 -26.86
N GLU A 228 9.62 -0.71 -27.15
CA GLU A 228 10.06 0.15 -28.26
C GLU A 228 11.48 0.66 -27.98
N ILE A 229 11.73 1.07 -26.74
CA ILE A 229 13.03 1.59 -26.28
C ILE A 229 14.14 0.53 -26.39
N LYS A 230 13.83 -0.76 -26.21
CA LYS A 230 14.82 -1.85 -26.28
C LYS A 230 15.45 -2.03 -27.66
N ILE A 231 14.74 -1.66 -28.73
CA ILE A 231 15.23 -1.79 -30.12
C ILE A 231 15.75 -0.48 -30.70
N MET A 232 15.59 0.64 -29.98
CA MET A 232 16.05 1.96 -30.39
C MET A 232 17.55 2.15 -30.17
N THR A 233 18.16 2.91 -31.07
CA THR A 233 19.51 3.48 -30.94
C THR A 233 19.56 4.56 -29.86
N GLU A 234 20.76 4.91 -29.40
CA GLU A 234 20.91 5.96 -28.38
C GLU A 234 20.35 7.32 -28.84
N LYS A 235 20.52 7.65 -30.13
CA LYS A 235 19.98 8.89 -30.69
C LYS A 235 18.45 8.92 -30.64
N GLU A 236 17.80 7.84 -31.07
CA GLU A 236 16.34 7.70 -31.03
C GLU A 236 15.81 7.76 -29.58
N ARG A 237 16.53 7.15 -28.63
CA ARG A 237 16.18 7.23 -27.20
C ARG A 237 16.23 8.66 -26.65
N MET A 238 17.23 9.45 -27.06
CA MET A 238 17.33 10.86 -26.66
C MET A 238 16.20 11.71 -27.27
N GLU A 239 15.87 11.48 -28.53
CA GLU A 239 14.76 12.15 -29.22
C GLU A 239 13.43 11.81 -28.56
N LEU A 240 13.15 10.53 -28.31
CA LEU A 240 11.94 10.08 -27.61
C LEU A 240 11.84 10.66 -26.19
N LYS A 241 12.96 10.70 -25.45
CA LYS A 241 12.98 11.31 -24.11
C LYS A 241 12.56 12.77 -24.16
N LYS A 242 13.03 13.53 -25.16
CA LYS A 242 12.66 14.93 -25.35
C LYS A 242 11.18 15.06 -25.74
N GLU A 243 10.70 14.24 -26.68
CA GLU A 243 9.30 14.19 -27.10
C GLU A 243 8.37 13.96 -25.90
N ILE A 244 8.64 12.92 -25.09
CA ILE A 244 7.84 12.61 -23.90
C ILE A 244 7.83 13.80 -22.94
N LEU A 245 8.99 14.41 -22.65
CA LEU A 245 9.06 15.54 -21.73
C LEU A 245 8.30 16.77 -22.24
N ASP A 246 8.38 17.04 -23.55
CA ASP A 246 7.68 18.17 -24.18
C ASP A 246 6.17 17.95 -24.17
N ASP A 247 5.70 16.72 -24.37
CA ASP A 247 4.28 16.38 -24.30
C ASP A 247 3.73 16.39 -22.88
N LEU A 248 4.53 15.99 -21.87
CA LEU A 248 4.09 16.01 -20.49
C LEU A 248 4.02 17.41 -19.87
N ARG A 249 4.70 18.40 -20.47
CA ARG A 249 4.70 19.80 -20.01
C ARG A 249 3.55 20.64 -20.59
N LYS A 250 2.89 20.15 -21.63
CA LYS A 250 1.69 20.76 -22.20
C LYS A 250 0.47 20.42 -21.35
#